data_AF-A0A0B6ZRX4-F1
#
_entry.id   AF-A0A0B6ZRX4-F1
#
_cell.length_a   1.000
_cell.length_b   1.000
_cell.length_c   1.000
_cell.angle_alpha   90.00
_cell.angle_beta   90.00
_cell.angle_gamma   90.00
#
_symmetry.space_group_name_H-M   'P 1'
#
loop_
_entity.id
_entity.type
_entity.pdbx_description
1 polymer ?
#
loop_
_entity_poly.entity_id
_entity_poly.type
_entity_poly.pdbx_seq_one_letter_code
_entity_poly.pdbx_strand_id
1 'polypeptide(L)' 'MWIIRKRIQLPSEKAIFLFVGKVLPQSSASMGQIYEEHGDEDGFLYIAYSGENTFGENVVTHQL' A
#
# COMPACT_ATOMS: atom_id res chain seq x y z
N MET A 1 -6.31 -5.98 -1.45
CA MET A 1 -5.00 -6.56 -1.04
C MET A 1 -4.57 -7.80 -1.83
N TRP A 2 -5.49 -8.60 -2.41
CA TRP A 2 -5.12 -9.85 -3.12
C TRP A 2 -4.21 -9.65 -4.35
N ILE A 3 -4.46 -8.63 -5.16
CA ILE A 3 -3.67 -8.36 -6.38
C ILE A 3 -2.20 -8.11 -6.05
N ILE A 4 -1.92 -7.28 -5.04
CA ILE A 4 -0.55 -6.97 -4.59
C ILE A 4 0.16 -8.25 -4.14
N ARG A 5 -0.47 -9.04 -3.25
CA ARG A 5 0.08 -10.32 -2.77
C ARG A 5 0.42 -11.27 -3.91
N LYS A 6 -0.44 -11.33 -4.94
CA LYS A 6 -0.21 -12.15 -6.14
C LYS A 6 0.98 -11.63 -6.96
N ARG A 7 1.12 -10.31 -7.14
CA ARG A 7 2.23 -9.71 -7.90
C ARG A 7 3.60 -9.93 -7.25
N ILE A 8 3.70 -9.78 -5.93
CA ILE A 8 4.97 -9.98 -5.20
C ILE A 8 5.16 -11.42 -4.68
N GLN A 9 4.29 -12.35 -5.08
CA GLN A 9 4.32 -13.77 -4.67
C GLN A 9 4.39 -13.95 -3.15
N LEU A 10 3.64 -13.13 -2.40
CA LEU A 10 3.65 -13.16 -0.94
C LEU A 10 2.75 -14.27 -0.41
N PRO A 11 3.28 -15.23 0.38
CA PRO A 11 2.49 -16.30 0.99
C PRO A 11 1.33 -15.76 1.85
N SER A 12 0.21 -16.48 1.92
CA SER A 12 -0.96 -16.14 2.73
C SER A 12 -0.64 -15.94 4.21
N GLU A 13 0.39 -16.61 4.71
CA GLU A 13 0.82 -16.61 6.11
C GLU A 13 1.62 -15.37 6.51
N LYS A 14 2.19 -14.64 5.55
CA LYS A 14 2.98 -13.43 5.85
C LYS A 14 2.09 -12.20 5.97
N ALA A 15 2.30 -11.41 7.01
CA ALA A 15 1.65 -10.10 7.13
C ALA A 15 2.12 -9.17 6.00
N ILE A 16 1.23 -8.28 5.57
CA ILE A 16 1.55 -7.17 4.67
C ILE A 16 0.76 -5.96 5.14
N PHE A 17 1.49 -4.87 5.30
CA PHE A 17 0.97 -3.56 5.67
C PHE A 17 1.15 -2.65 4.48
N LEU A 18 0.07 -1.97 4.09
CA LEU A 18 0.07 -1.01 2.99
C LEU A 18 -0.03 0.38 3.59
N PHE A 19 0.82 1.28 3.15
CA PHE A 19 0.84 2.67 3.59
C PHE A 19 0.61 3.55 2.37
N VAL A 20 -0.33 4.47 2.49
CA VAL A 20 -0.55 5.51 1.49
C VAL A 20 -0.11 6.81 2.15
N GLY A 21 1.00 7.38 1.68
CA GLY A 21 1.72 8.42 2.41
C GLY A 21 2.19 7.93 3.79
N LYS A 22 1.56 8.43 4.88
CA LYS A 22 1.89 8.10 6.29
C LYS A 22 0.78 7.34 7.02
N VAL A 23 -0.30 6.94 6.34
CA VAL A 23 -1.46 6.30 6.97
C VAL A 23 -1.72 4.91 6.41
N LEU A 24 -2.31 4.05 7.26
CA LEU A 24 -2.86 2.76 6.86
C LEU A 24 -4.27 3.01 6.30
N PRO A 25 -4.51 2.89 4.98
CA PRO A 25 -5.85 3.03 4.44
C PRO A 25 -6.75 1.95 5.04
N GLN A 26 -8.00 2.32 5.33
CA GLN A 26 -8.98 1.37 5.83
C GLN A 26 -9.21 0.25 4.80
N SER A 27 -9.16 -1.01 5.23
CA SER A 27 -9.34 -2.18 4.34
C SER A 27 -10.68 -2.19 3.58
N SER A 28 -11.67 -1.42 4.04
CA SER A 28 -12.99 -1.27 3.43
C SER A 28 -13.08 -0.10 2.43
N ALA A 29 -12.10 0.80 2.39
CA ALA A 29 -12.10 1.92 1.46
C ALA A 29 -11.85 1.42 0.02
N SER A 30 -12.55 2.02 -0.94
CA SER A 30 -12.31 1.74 -2.36
C SER A 30 -11.03 2.45 -2.84
N MET A 31 -10.40 1.91 -3.91
CA MET A 31 -9.23 2.56 -4.53
C MET A 31 -9.52 3.97 -5.03
N GLY A 32 -10.75 4.26 -5.46
CA GLY A 32 -11.15 5.59 -5.89
C GLY A 32 -11.15 6.59 -4.74
N GLN A 33 -11.71 6.21 -3.58
CA GLN A 33 -11.68 7.05 -2.38
C GLN A 33 -10.26 7.31 -1.88
N ILE A 34 -9.42 6.27 -1.88
CA ILE A 34 -8.00 6.41 -1.49
C ILE A 34 -7.28 7.37 -2.45
N TYR A 35 -7.55 7.28 -3.76
CA TYR A 35 -6.97 8.16 -4.77
C TYR A 35 -7.45 9.61 -4.62
N GLU A 36 -8.74 9.84 -4.37
CA GLU A 36 -9.28 11.19 -4.14
C GLU A 36 -8.66 11.87 -2.91
N GLU A 37 -8.35 11.11 -1.86
CA GLU A 37 -7.80 11.63 -0.62
C GLU A 37 -6.26 11.76 -0.61
N HIS A 38 -5.55 10.88 -1.31
CA HIS A 38 -4.09 10.73 -1.20
C HIS A 38 -3.35 10.67 -2.55
N GLY A 39 -4.04 10.90 -3.66
CA GLY A 39 -3.41 11.05 -4.97
C GLY A 39 -2.45 12.24 -4.97
N ASP A 40 -1.34 12.09 -5.69
CA ASP A 40 -0.35 13.15 -5.86
C ASP A 40 -0.70 14.01 -7.10
N GLU A 41 -0.13 15.22 -7.18
CA GLU A 41 -0.42 16.17 -8.27
C GLU A 41 0.10 15.68 -9.63
N ASP A 42 1.01 14.71 -9.62
CA ASP A 42 1.51 14.03 -10.83
C ASP A 42 0.49 13.04 -11.44
N GLY A 43 -0.64 12.80 -10.77
CA GLY A 43 -1.70 11.89 -11.21
C GLY A 43 -1.48 10.43 -10.81
N PHE A 44 -0.51 10.15 -9.93
CA PHE A 44 -0.23 8.81 -9.41
C PHE A 44 -0.62 8.67 -7.93
N LEU A 45 -0.86 7.43 -7.50
CA LEU A 45 -1.09 7.08 -6.11
C LEU A 45 0.09 6.28 -5.58
N TYR A 46 0.78 6.83 -4.59
CA TYR A 46 1.96 6.20 -4.00
C TYR A 46 1.58 5.28 -2.85
N ILE A 47 1.85 3.98 -3.04
CA ILE A 47 1.60 2.94 -2.04
C ILE A 47 2.92 2.29 -1.65
N ALA A 48 3.27 2.44 -0.38
CA ALA A 48 4.35 1.72 0.27
C ALA A 48 3.82 0.43 0.88
N TYR A 49 4.62 -0.63 0.91
CA TYR A 49 4.28 -1.84 1.64
C TYR A 49 5.44 -2.31 2.52
N SER A 50 5.10 -2.89 3.67
CA SER A 50 6.06 -3.51 4.60
C SER A 50 5.52 -4.84 5.13
N GLY A 51 6.43 -5.75 5.47
CA GLY A 51 6.10 -6.96 6.23
C GLY A 51 5.88 -6.68 7.72
N GLU A 52 6.27 -5.49 8.19
CA GLU A 52 6.20 -5.06 9.57
C GLU A 52 5.25 -3.85 9.73
N ASN A 53 4.59 -3.78 10.87
CA ASN A 53 3.61 -2.73 11.19
C ASN A 53 4.27 -1.37 11.53
N THR A 54 5.59 -1.34 11.63
CA THR A 54 6.38 -0.16 12.02
C THR A 54 6.88 0.56 10.77
N PHE A 55 6.59 1.86 10.68
CA PHE A 55 7.12 2.71 9.62
C PHE A 55 8.63 2.95 9.87
N GLY A 56 9.48 2.12 9.28
CA GLY A 56 10.92 2.31 9.36
C GLY A 56 11.69 0.99 9.45
N GLU A 57 11.88 0.34 8.30
CA GLU A 57 13.10 -0.39 7.90
C GLU A 57 12.80 -0.97 6.50
N ASN A 58 13.39 -0.36 5.45
CA ASN A 58 13.27 -0.76 4.03
C ASN A 58 11.86 -0.77 3.41
N VAL A 59 11.26 0.42 3.23
CA VAL A 59 10.07 0.58 2.39
C VAL A 59 10.47 0.53 0.91
N VAL A 60 10.07 -0.52 0.20
CA VAL A 60 10.22 -0.61 -1.26
C VAL A 60 9.03 0.10 -1.92
N THR A 61 9.26 1.26 -2.51
CA THR A 61 8.23 2.02 -3.24
C THR A 61 8.01 1.38 -4.61
N HIS A 62 6.78 0.98 -4.93
CA HIS A 62 6.38 0.57 -6.29
C HIS A 62 5.32 1.52 -6.82
N GLN A 63 5.57 2.13 -7.98
CA GLN A 63 4.58 2.90 -8.73
C GLN A 63 3.59 1.92 -9.38
N LEU A 64 2.28 2.14 -9.18
CA LEU A 64 1.19 1.32 -9.71
C LEU A 64 0.27 2.10 -10.62
#